data_AF-A0A2T3ZWD4-F1
#
_entry.id   AF-A0A2T3ZWD4-F1
#
_cell.length_a   1.000
_cell.length_b   1.000
_cell.length_c   1.000
_cell.angle_alpha   90.00
_cell.angle_beta   90.00
_cell.angle_gamma   90.00
#
_symmetry.space_group_name_H-M   'P 1'
#
loop_
_entity.id
_entity.type
_entity.pdbx_description
1 polymer ?
#
loop_
_entity_poly.entity_id
_entity_poly.type
_entity_poly.pdbx_seq_one_letter_code
_entity_poly.pdbx_strand_id
1 'polypeptide(L)'
;MKKDLELDNAQCPEIFIGCVASGDTVMKSGEHRDRIARQRDIIAFEMEGAGIWDEVPCVIIKGVCDYADSHKNKVWQPFAAATAASAMKAILGRYTLTEPSSSHSKVIPDSHVR
;
A
#
# COMPACT_ATOMS: atom_id res chain seq x y z
N MET A 1 27.63 14.88 17.73
CA MET A 1 26.70 14.36 18.74
C MET A 1 25.43 13.91 18.02
N LYS A 2 25.38 12.65 17.56
CA LYS A 2 24.14 12.05 17.05
C LYS A 2 23.34 11.69 18.29
N LYS A 3 22.23 12.40 18.54
CA LYS A 3 21.23 11.88 19.47
C LYS A 3 20.56 10.76 18.70
N ASP A 4 20.80 9.54 19.13
CA ASP A 4 19.90 8.44 18.80
C ASP A 4 18.54 8.87 19.34
N LEU A 5 17.67 9.33 18.43
CA LEU A 5 16.28 9.58 18.75
C LEU A 5 15.72 8.22 19.14
N GLU A 6 15.57 7.97 20.44
CA GLU A 6 14.62 6.98 20.91
C GLU A 6 13.28 7.39 20.31
N LEU A 7 12.91 6.71 19.22
CA LEU A 7 11.56 6.79 18.70
C LEU A 7 10.69 6.30 19.84
N ASP A 8 9.87 7.20 20.38
CA ASP A 8 8.81 6.81 21.29
C ASP A 8 8.02 5.67 20.61
N ASN A 9 7.62 4.64 21.37
CA ASN A 9 6.83 3.54 20.82
C ASN A 9 5.57 4.05 20.11
N ALA A 10 5.05 5.23 20.48
CA ALA A 10 3.95 5.92 19.81
C ALA A 10 4.23 6.30 18.34
N GLN A 11 5.50 6.37 17.93
CA GLN A 11 5.94 6.73 16.57
C GLN A 11 6.30 5.51 15.71
N CYS A 12 6.29 4.31 16.28
CA CYS A 12 6.48 3.06 15.55
C CYS A 12 5.12 2.61 14.98
N PRO A 13 4.89 2.70 13.65
CA PRO A 13 3.63 2.25 13.09
C PRO A 13 3.52 0.74 13.19
N GLU A 14 2.34 0.25 13.57
CA GLU A 14 2.00 -1.15 13.42
C GLU A 14 1.66 -1.44 11.95
N ILE A 15 2.22 -2.51 11.40
CA ILE A 15 2.04 -2.88 9.99
C ILE A 15 1.14 -4.11 9.90
N PHE A 16 0.02 -3.95 9.21
CA PHE A 16 -0.92 -5.02 8.91
C PHE A 16 -0.87 -5.34 7.42
N ILE A 17 -0.78 -6.63 7.08
CA ILE A 17 -0.75 -7.11 5.70
C ILE A 17 -1.97 -8.01 5.51
N GLY A 18 -2.79 -7.71 4.51
CA GLY A 18 -4.02 -8.45 4.25
C GLY A 18 -4.85 -7.80 3.15
N CYS A 19 -6.03 -8.37 2.89
CA CYS A 19 -6.94 -7.87 1.87
C CYS A 19 -7.57 -6.55 2.29
N VAL A 20 -7.57 -5.58 1.38
CA VAL A 20 -8.22 -4.28 1.55
C VAL A 20 -9.39 -4.21 0.58
N ALA A 21 -10.59 -3.94 1.10
CA ALA A 21 -11.79 -3.80 0.27
C ALA A 21 -11.87 -2.38 -0.32
N SER A 22 -12.06 -2.31 -1.63
CA SER A 22 -12.24 -1.06 -2.37
C SER A 22 -13.71 -0.85 -2.74
N GLY A 23 -14.17 0.40 -2.74
CA GLY A 23 -15.51 0.77 -3.20
C GLY A 23 -15.63 2.24 -3.62
N ASP A 24 -16.61 2.55 -4.44
CA ASP A 24 -16.91 3.90 -4.95
C ASP A 24 -17.61 4.80 -3.91
N THR A 25 -18.00 4.24 -2.76
CA THR A 25 -18.67 4.94 -1.67
C THR A 25 -17.98 4.67 -0.35
N VAL A 26 -18.01 5.68 0.53
CA VAL A 26 -17.42 5.54 1.86
C VAL A 26 -18.30 4.64 2.73
N MET A 27 -17.71 3.58 3.29
CA MET A 27 -18.33 2.78 4.34
C MET A 27 -18.65 3.65 5.56
N LYS A 28 -19.90 3.61 6.04
CA LYS A 28 -20.38 4.40 7.19
C LYS A 28 -21.18 3.56 8.21
N SER A 29 -21.04 2.24 8.16
CA SER A 29 -21.76 1.31 9.03
C SER A 29 -20.80 0.27 9.59
N GLY A 30 -20.57 0.32 10.90
CA GLY A 30 -19.74 -0.66 11.59
C GLY A 30 -20.28 -2.09 11.45
N GLU A 31 -21.61 -2.27 11.44
CA GLU A 31 -22.24 -3.58 11.25
C GLU A 31 -21.95 -4.15 9.86
N HIS A 32 -22.10 -3.33 8.80
CA HIS A 32 -21.78 -3.76 7.44
C HIS A 32 -20.29 -4.02 7.25
N ARG A 33 -19.43 -3.15 7.80
CA ARG A 33 -17.98 -3.33 7.84
C ARG A 33 -17.61 -4.68 8.44
N ASP A 34 -18.10 -4.98 9.64
CA ASP A 34 -17.78 -6.21 10.38
C ASP A 34 -18.30 -7.46 9.67
N ARG A 35 -19.51 -7.38 9.09
CA ARG A 35 -20.07 -8.46 8.28
C ARG A 35 -19.21 -8.77 7.07
N ILE A 36 -18.82 -7.76 6.30
CA ILE A 36 -18.00 -7.92 5.09
C ILE A 36 -16.59 -8.39 5.47
N ALA A 37 -16.00 -7.81 6.53
CA ALA A 37 -14.68 -8.18 7.02
C ALA A 37 -14.60 -9.66 7.38
N ARG A 38 -15.57 -10.19 8.13
CA ARG A 38 -15.63 -11.62 8.46
C ARG A 38 -15.86 -12.52 7.25
N GLN A 39 -16.68 -12.08 6.29
CA GLN A 39 -17.03 -12.90 5.12
C GLN A 39 -15.89 -13.03 4.11
N ARG A 40 -14.98 -12.04 4.05
CA ARG A 40 -13.97 -11.93 2.99
C ARG A 40 -12.55 -11.77 3.52
N ASP A 41 -12.35 -11.93 4.83
CA ASP A 41 -11.06 -11.77 5.51
C ASP A 41 -10.39 -10.42 5.20
N ILE A 42 -11.19 -9.35 5.27
CA ILE A 42 -10.76 -7.98 4.95
C ILE A 42 -10.24 -7.29 6.20
N ILE A 43 -9.09 -6.63 6.09
CA ILE A 43 -8.46 -5.89 7.18
C ILE A 43 -8.73 -4.38 7.14
N ALA A 44 -9.11 -3.82 5.98
CA ALA A 44 -9.36 -2.40 5.82
C ALA A 44 -10.31 -2.08 4.65
N PHE A 45 -10.90 -0.89 4.66
CA PHE A 45 -11.78 -0.37 3.60
C PHE A 45 -11.22 0.95 3.05
N GLU A 46 -11.30 1.14 1.74
CA GLU A 46 -10.80 2.33 1.04
C GLU A 46 -11.51 2.52 -0.32
N MET A 47 -11.12 3.50 -1.14
CA MET A 47 -11.87 3.88 -2.35
C MET A 47 -11.09 3.91 -3.67
N GLU A 48 -9.76 3.79 -3.67
CA GLU A 48 -8.93 4.06 -4.85
C GLU A 48 -8.14 2.85 -5.34
N GLY A 49 -7.85 1.89 -4.46
CA GLY A 49 -6.89 0.81 -4.67
C GLY A 49 -7.24 -0.10 -5.83
N ALA A 50 -8.52 -0.47 -5.96
CA ALA A 50 -8.96 -1.35 -7.05
C ALA A 50 -8.76 -0.71 -8.44
N GLY A 51 -8.77 0.62 -8.55
CA GLY A 51 -8.60 1.31 -9.83
C GLY A 51 -7.18 1.27 -10.40
N ILE A 52 -6.17 1.03 -9.56
CA ILE A 52 -4.76 0.96 -9.99
C ILE A 52 -4.19 -0.46 -9.94
N TRP A 53 -4.81 -1.34 -9.16
CA TRP A 53 -4.32 -2.69 -8.90
C TRP A 53 -4.19 -3.55 -10.17
N ASP A 54 -5.17 -3.45 -11.07
CA ASP A 54 -5.19 -4.25 -12.31
C ASP A 54 -4.38 -3.61 -13.45
N GLU A 55 -3.93 -2.36 -13.28
CA GLU A 55 -3.28 -1.60 -14.35
C GLU A 55 -1.74 -1.66 -14.28
N VAL A 56 -1.18 -1.76 -13.07
CA VAL A 56 0.29 -1.79 -12.88
C VAL A 56 0.69 -2.73 -11.74
N PRO A 57 1.83 -3.44 -11.86
CA PRO A 57 2.41 -4.15 -10.72
C PRO A 57 2.68 -3.17 -9.58
N CYS A 58 1.95 -3.30 -8.48
CA CYS A 58 1.98 -2.32 -7.41
C CYS A 58 1.86 -2.96 -6.02
N VAL A 59 2.25 -2.18 -5.02
CA VAL A 59 1.98 -2.45 -3.60
C VAL A 59 1.20 -1.25 -3.08
N ILE A 60 0.04 -1.50 -2.48
CA ILE A 60 -0.80 -0.44 -1.91
C ILE A 60 -0.43 -0.29 -0.43
N ILE A 61 -0.05 0.93 -0.05
CA ILE A 61 0.27 1.28 1.35
C ILE A 61 -0.72 2.35 1.79
N LYS A 62 -1.49 2.06 2.85
CA LYS A 62 -2.49 2.96 3.41
C LYS A 62 -2.26 3.18 4.91
N GLY A 63 -2.54 4.40 5.36
CA GLY A 63 -2.64 4.72 6.78
C GLY A 63 -4.10 4.71 7.23
N VAL A 64 -4.37 4.23 8.43
CA VAL A 64 -5.73 4.22 9.01
C VAL A 64 -6.08 5.61 9.53
N CYS A 65 -7.19 6.18 9.06
CA CYS A 65 -7.65 7.51 9.46
C CYS A 65 -9.05 7.53 10.11
N ASP A 66 -9.81 6.44 10.00
CA ASP A 66 -11.07 6.23 10.72
C ASP A 66 -11.39 4.72 10.78
N TYR A 67 -12.49 4.37 11.45
CA TYR A 67 -12.90 2.99 11.67
C TYR A 67 -13.86 2.45 10.61
N ALA A 68 -14.07 3.15 9.48
CA ALA A 68 -15.07 2.78 8.48
C ALA A 68 -16.47 2.56 9.11
N ASP A 69 -16.84 3.39 10.07
CA ASP A 69 -18.15 3.45 10.69
C ASP A 69 -18.79 4.83 10.49
N SER A 70 -19.85 5.14 11.23
CA SER A 70 -20.53 6.42 11.14
C SER A 70 -19.68 7.60 11.65
N HIS A 71 -18.63 7.35 12.43
CA HIS A 71 -17.84 8.37 13.12
C HIS A 71 -16.62 8.77 12.29
N LYS A 72 -16.86 9.57 11.25
CA LYS A 72 -15.76 10.14 10.46
C LYS A 72 -14.98 11.17 11.27
N ASN A 73 -13.65 11.01 11.28
CA ASN A 73 -12.76 11.99 11.86
C ASN A 73 -11.66 12.39 10.86
N LYS A 74 -11.84 13.55 10.22
CA LYS A 74 -10.87 14.07 9.24
C LYS A 74 -9.55 14.51 9.86
N VAL A 75 -9.49 14.72 11.19
CA VAL A 75 -8.29 15.19 11.89
C VAL A 75 -7.14 14.19 11.75
N TRP A 76 -7.43 12.90 11.61
CA TRP A 76 -6.42 11.85 11.51
C TRP A 76 -5.87 11.65 10.08
N GLN A 77 -6.51 12.21 9.05
CA GLN A 77 -6.08 12.00 7.66
C GLN A 77 -4.64 12.49 7.40
N PRO A 78 -4.21 13.69 7.85
CA PRO A 78 -2.83 14.13 7.66
C PRO A 78 -1.82 13.21 8.35
N PHE A 79 -2.11 12.75 9.56
CA PHE A 79 -1.26 11.83 10.29
C PHE A 79 -1.16 10.48 9.57
N ALA A 80 -2.29 9.89 9.20
CA ALA A 80 -2.35 8.64 8.46
C ALA A 80 -1.60 8.70 7.12
N ALA A 81 -1.76 9.80 6.37
CA ALA A 81 -1.05 10.02 5.12
C ALA A 81 0.47 10.14 5.33
N ALA A 82 0.91 10.90 6.34
CA ALA A 82 2.33 11.04 6.68
C ALA A 82 2.95 9.70 7.10
N THR A 83 2.22 8.89 7.87
CA THR A 83 2.65 7.55 8.27
C THR A 83 2.78 6.62 7.07
N ALA A 84 1.79 6.57 6.18
CA ALA A 84 1.84 5.76 4.96
C ALA A 84 3.00 6.17 4.03
N ALA A 85 3.20 7.48 3.83
CA ALA A 85 4.31 7.99 3.03
C ALA A 85 5.68 7.67 3.65
N SER A 86 5.79 7.74 4.98
CA SER A 86 7.02 7.39 5.70
C SER A 86 7.32 5.89 5.59
N ALA A 87 6.31 5.03 5.73
CA ALA A 87 6.45 3.59 5.52
C ALA A 87 6.88 3.28 4.09
N MET A 88 6.25 3.91 3.09
CA MET A 88 6.64 3.75 1.68
C MET A 88 8.09 4.19 1.43
N LYS A 89 8.52 5.33 1.99
CA LYS A 89 9.91 5.78 1.89
C LYS A 89 10.88 4.76 2.50
N ALA A 90 10.55 4.19 3.65
CA ALA A 90 11.37 3.16 4.29
C ALA A 90 11.46 1.89 3.43
N ILE A 91 10.34 1.44 2.84
CA ILE A 91 10.30 0.29 1.93
C ILE A 91 11.17 0.54 0.69
N LEU A 92 11.02 1.70 0.05
CA LEU A 92 11.83 2.07 -1.12
C LEU A 92 13.33 2.11 -0.81
N GLY A 93 13.72 2.57 0.39
CA GLY A 93 15.11 2.55 0.84
C GLY A 93 15.68 1.13 1.07
N ARG A 94 14.83 0.12 1.17
CA ARG A 94 15.22 -1.31 1.26
C ARG A 94 15.05 -2.05 -0.07
N TYR A 95 14.32 -1.47 -1.02
CA TYR A 95 14.07 -2.08 -2.31
C TYR A 95 15.36 -2.04 -3.14
N THR A 96 15.98 -3.19 -3.34
CA THR A 96 17.11 -3.31 -4.27
C THR A 96 16.59 -3.12 -5.68
N LEU A 97 17.06 -2.08 -6.37
CA LEU A 97 16.84 -1.96 -7.80
C LEU A 97 17.52 -3.16 -8.46
N THR A 98 16.72 -4.11 -8.96
CA THR A 98 17.22 -5.09 -9.90
C THR A 98 17.52 -4.34 -11.18
N GLU A 99 18.78 -4.39 -11.63
CA GLU A 99 19.13 -3.95 -12.99
C GLU A 99 18.13 -4.58 -13.96
N PRO A 100 17.56 -3.81 -14.91
CA PRO A 100 16.68 -4.37 -15.91
C PRO A 100 17.43 -5.53 -16.56
N SER A 101 16.84 -6.73 -16.52
CA SER A 101 17.41 -7.91 -17.17
C SER A 101 17.76 -7.50 -18.58
N SER A 102 19.05 -7.47 -18.91
CA SER A 102 19.52 -7.14 -20.24
C SER A 102 18.81 -8.09 -21.18
N SER A 103 17.84 -7.56 -21.93
CA SER A 103 17.21 -8.31 -22.99
C SER A 103 18.34 -8.76 -23.89
N HIS A 104 18.67 -10.05 -23.89
CA HIS A 104 19.53 -10.61 -24.90
C HIS A 104 18.88 -10.27 -26.23
N SER A 105 19.42 -9.26 -26.93
CA SER A 105 19.19 -9.05 -28.34
C SER A 105 19.44 -10.41 -28.96
N LYS A 106 18.38 -11.09 -29.45
CA LYS A 106 18.56 -12.23 -30.34
C LYS A 106 19.37 -11.69 -31.51
N VAL A 107 20.68 -11.93 -31.49
CA VAL A 107 21.52 -11.80 -32.67
C VAL A 107 20.94 -12.81 -33.64
N ILE A 108 20.17 -12.34 -34.61
CA ILE A 108 19.78 -13.14 -35.76
C ILE A 108 21.11 -13.44 -36.46
N PRO A 109 21.56 -14.71 -36.53
CA PRO A 109 22.77 -15.03 -37.27
C PRO A 109 22.53 -14.63 -38.72
N ASP A 110 23.45 -13.87 -39.27
CA ASP A 110 23.45 -13.49 -40.67
C ASP A 110 23.64 -14.77 -41.49
N SER A 111 22.54 -15.39 -41.89
CA SER A 111 22.55 -16.54 -42.79
C SER A 111 22.94 -16.02 -44.17
N HIS A 112 24.24 -16.11 -44.44
CA HIS A 112 24.78 -16.07 -45.79
C HIS A 112 24.07 -17.08 -46.71
N VAL A 113 24.16 -16.79 -48.02
CA VAL A 113 23.93 -17.66 -49.20
C VAL A 113 22.51 -17.49 -49.80
N ARG A 114 22.27 -16.84 -50.95
CA ARG A 114 23.09 -16.39 -52.11
C ARG A 114 22.54 -15.09 -52.68
#